data_AF-A0A6A2Z408-F1
#
_entry.id   AF-A0A6A2Z408-F1
#
_cell.length_a   1.000
_cell.length_b   1.000
_cell.length_c   1.000
_cell.angle_alpha   90.00
_cell.angle_beta   90.00
_cell.angle_gamma   90.00
#
_symmetry.space_group_name_H-M   'P 1'
#
loop_
_entity.id
_entity.type
_entity.pdbx_description
1 polymer ?
#
loop_
_entity_poly.entity_id
_entity_poly.type
_entity_poly.pdbx_seq_one_letter_code
_entity_poly.pdbx_strand_id
1 'polypeptide(L)'
;MARNETRQLGTVLALDRALSERESAAEDPVRMSLMEFLQETDLIGPRHTTVNAGDDEENEEKETVAASVGMQHTCCVCMVRHRGAAFIPCGHTFCRVCSRELWVQRGDCPPCSGIIMEILDIF
;
A
#
# COMPACT_ATOMS: atom_id res chain seq x y z
N MET A 1 -24.25 49.99 -25.98
CA MET A 1 -23.42 48.79 -26.28
C MET A 1 -23.86 47.50 -25.54
N ALA A 2 -24.58 47.56 -24.41
CA ALA A 2 -24.90 46.39 -23.56
C ALA A 2 -25.79 45.27 -24.14
N ARG A 3 -26.46 45.49 -25.29
CA ARG A 3 -27.33 44.47 -25.93
C ARG A 3 -26.55 43.45 -26.76
N ASN A 4 -25.31 43.77 -27.14
CA ASN A 4 -24.46 42.89 -27.94
C ASN A 4 -23.74 41.86 -27.04
N GLU A 5 -23.42 42.26 -25.81
CA GLU A 5 -22.73 41.44 -24.83
C GLU A 5 -23.60 40.29 -24.31
N THR A 6 -24.89 40.55 -24.00
CA THR A 6 -25.84 39.49 -23.59
C THR A 6 -26.12 38.47 -24.69
N ARG A 7 -26.10 38.91 -25.96
CA ARG A 7 -26.27 38.03 -27.13
C ARG A 7 -25.04 37.15 -27.38
N GLN A 8 -23.83 37.67 -27.10
CA GLN A 8 -22.58 36.90 -27.14
C GLN A 8 -22.49 35.86 -26.02
N LEU A 9 -22.93 36.20 -24.79
CA LEU A 9 -22.96 35.26 -23.67
C LEU A 9 -23.90 34.08 -23.93
N GLY A 10 -25.07 34.32 -24.54
CA GLY A 10 -26.01 33.26 -24.91
C GLY A 10 -25.43 32.26 -25.93
N THR A 11 -24.60 32.74 -26.87
CA THR A 11 -23.94 31.86 -27.86
C THR A 11 -22.80 31.03 -27.27
N VAL A 12 -22.06 31.56 -26.29
CA VAL A 12 -20.97 30.84 -25.62
C VAL A 12 -21.52 29.70 -24.76
N LEU A 13 -22.57 29.96 -23.96
CA LEU A 13 -23.19 28.94 -23.10
C LEU A 13 -23.84 27.78 -23.89
N ALA A 14 -24.37 28.07 -25.08
CA ALA A 14 -24.90 27.04 -25.97
C ALA A 14 -23.80 26.17 -26.60
N LEU A 15 -22.63 26.75 -26.88
CA LEU A 15 -21.46 26.04 -27.43
C LEU A 15 -20.81 25.14 -26.37
N ASP A 16 -20.71 25.60 -25.12
CA ASP A 16 -20.17 24.82 -24.00
C ASP A 16 -21.04 23.60 -23.67
N ARG A 17 -22.37 23.74 -23.80
CA ARG A 17 -23.29 22.61 -23.63
C ARG A 17 -23.16 21.58 -24.75
N ALA A 18 -23.01 22.02 -25.99
CA ALA A 18 -22.73 21.13 -27.12
C ALA A 18 -21.31 20.52 -27.11
N LEU A 19 -20.36 21.14 -26.40
CA LEU A 19 -19.02 20.59 -26.09
C LEU A 19 -19.07 19.52 -24.99
N SER A 20 -19.90 19.73 -23.97
CA SER A 20 -20.06 18.76 -22.88
C SER A 20 -20.79 17.48 -23.34
N GLU A 21 -21.76 17.59 -24.25
CA GLU A 21 -22.55 16.45 -24.76
C GLU A 21 -21.74 15.54 -25.72
N ARG A 22 -20.65 16.05 -26.33
CA ARG A 22 -19.74 15.25 -27.17
C ARG A 22 -18.61 14.58 -26.38
N GLU A 23 -18.30 15.06 -25.17
CA GLU A 23 -17.23 14.52 -24.31
C GLU A 23 -17.69 13.29 -23.53
N SER A 24 -18.99 13.17 -23.25
CA SER A 24 -19.58 11.97 -22.60
C SER A 24 -19.71 10.75 -23.53
N ALA A 25 -19.30 10.85 -24.79
CA ALA A 25 -19.28 9.74 -25.75
C ALA A 25 -17.92 9.03 -25.85
N ALA A 26 -16.93 9.43 -25.04
CA ALA A 26 -15.62 8.82 -24.99
C ALA A 26 -15.60 7.59 -24.06
N GLU A 27 -15.61 6.44 -24.72
CA GLU A 27 -14.98 5.17 -24.33
C GLU A 27 -15.29 4.62 -22.92
N ASP A 28 -16.27 3.71 -22.88
CA ASP A 28 -16.50 2.82 -21.75
C ASP A 28 -15.18 2.09 -21.42
N PRO A 29 -14.63 2.22 -20.19
CA PRO A 29 -13.36 1.59 -19.85
C PRO A 29 -13.50 0.08 -19.94
N VAL A 30 -12.55 -0.59 -20.61
CA VAL A 30 -12.53 -2.04 -20.74
C VAL A 30 -12.50 -2.68 -19.35
N ARG A 31 -13.62 -3.29 -18.95
CA ARG A 31 -13.76 -4.01 -17.69
C ARG A 31 -13.40 -5.48 -17.91
N MET A 32 -12.14 -5.84 -17.69
CA MET A 32 -11.73 -7.25 -17.67
C MET A 32 -12.04 -7.86 -16.29
N SER A 33 -12.53 -9.09 -16.27
CA SER A 33 -12.82 -9.84 -15.04
C SER A 33 -11.53 -10.33 -14.39
N LEU A 34 -11.38 -10.16 -13.07
CA LEU A 34 -10.27 -10.69 -12.29
C LEU A 34 -10.06 -12.21 -12.46
N MET A 35 -11.11 -12.97 -12.79
CA MET A 35 -11.02 -14.41 -13.01
C MET A 35 -10.27 -14.77 -14.31
N GLU A 36 -10.23 -13.88 -15.30
CA GLU A 36 -9.52 -14.12 -16.56
C GLU A 36 -7.99 -14.04 -16.38
N PHE A 37 -7.51 -13.17 -15.48
CA PHE A 37 -6.08 -13.11 -15.14
C PHE A 37 -5.57 -14.32 -14.36
N LEU A 38 -6.43 -14.95 -13.57
CA LEU A 38 -6.04 -16.08 -12.71
C LEU A 38 -5.92 -17.40 -13.47
N GLN A 39 -6.45 -17.50 -14.70
CA GLN A 39 -6.44 -18.74 -15.46
C GLN A 39 -5.10 -19.03 -16.17
N GLU A 40 -4.22 -18.03 -16.31
CA GLU A 40 -2.93 -18.17 -17.00
C GLU A 40 -1.77 -18.61 -16.08
N THR A 41 -1.94 -18.54 -14.76
CA THR A 41 -0.88 -18.87 -13.79
C THR A 41 -0.83 -20.33 -13.34
N ASP A 42 -1.81 -21.16 -13.70
CA ASP A 42 -1.94 -22.53 -13.17
C ASP A 42 -1.17 -23.62 -13.95
N LEU A 43 -0.45 -23.27 -15.01
CA LEU A 43 0.29 -24.25 -15.83
C LEU A 43 1.78 -24.39 -15.51
N ILE A 44 2.29 -23.68 -14.49
CA ILE A 44 3.69 -23.82 -14.03
C ILE A 44 3.72 -24.08 -12.51
N GLY A 45 3.07 -25.16 -12.09
CA GLY A 45 3.29 -25.75 -10.77
C GLY A 45 4.61 -26.54 -10.74
N PRO A 46 5.54 -26.30 -9.80
CA PRO A 46 6.77 -27.06 -9.68
C PRO A 46 6.49 -28.54 -9.39
N ARG A 47 7.11 -29.39 -10.21
CA ARG A 47 7.08 -30.86 -10.11
C ARG A 47 7.50 -31.32 -8.71
N HIS A 48 6.56 -31.84 -7.94
CA HIS A 48 6.86 -32.55 -6.69
C HIS A 48 7.44 -33.94 -7.02
N THR A 49 8.76 -34.01 -7.11
CA THR A 49 9.50 -35.26 -7.03
C THR A 49 10.72 -35.03 -6.13
N THR A 50 10.69 -35.56 -4.91
CA THR A 50 11.57 -36.64 -4.46
C THR A 50 11.24 -37.00 -3.01
N VAL A 51 11.06 -38.28 -2.77
CA VAL A 51 11.15 -38.95 -1.47
C VAL A 51 12.50 -38.65 -0.80
N ASN A 52 12.52 -38.47 0.52
CA ASN A 52 13.61 -39.01 1.35
C ASN A 52 13.16 -39.19 2.80
N ALA A 53 13.25 -40.43 3.28
CA ALA A 53 13.15 -40.81 4.68
C ALA A 53 14.54 -40.74 5.32
N GLY A 54 14.62 -40.33 6.59
CA GLY A 54 15.86 -40.32 7.37
C GLY A 54 15.67 -39.68 8.74
N ASP A 55 15.65 -40.54 9.75
CA ASP A 55 15.66 -40.32 11.20
C ASP A 55 17.10 -40.08 11.67
N ASP A 56 17.36 -39.09 12.55
CA ASP A 56 18.42 -39.16 13.59
C ASP A 56 18.35 -37.94 14.54
N GLU A 57 18.52 -38.21 15.84
CA GLU A 57 18.53 -37.24 16.94
C GLU A 57 19.89 -36.51 17.10
N GLU A 58 19.93 -35.53 18.01
CA GLU A 58 21.11 -34.93 18.68
C GLU A 58 21.66 -33.56 18.21
N ASN A 59 21.16 -32.51 18.89
CA ASN A 59 21.86 -31.37 19.50
C ASN A 59 22.61 -30.27 18.67
N GLU A 60 22.60 -29.07 19.27
CA GLU A 60 23.43 -27.88 19.03
C GLU A 60 22.89 -26.77 18.08
N GLU A 61 22.32 -25.75 18.74
CA GLU A 61 22.45 -24.31 18.46
C GLU A 61 22.63 -23.91 16.99
N LYS A 62 21.51 -23.71 16.28
CA LYS A 62 21.51 -22.95 15.04
C LYS A 62 20.29 -22.08 14.97
N GLU A 63 20.54 -20.77 14.93
CA GLU A 63 19.58 -19.73 14.57
C GLU A 63 18.66 -20.27 13.46
N THR A 64 17.42 -20.54 13.82
CA THR A 64 16.39 -20.84 12.85
C THR A 64 16.06 -19.52 12.17
N VAL A 65 16.79 -19.26 11.10
CA VAL A 65 16.35 -18.39 10.00
C VAL A 65 15.04 -18.96 9.46
N ALA A 66 13.94 -18.68 10.17
CA ALA A 66 12.58 -18.84 9.70
C ALA A 66 12.32 -17.76 8.63
N ALA A 67 13.03 -17.91 7.51
CA ALA A 67 12.92 -17.12 6.30
C ALA A 67 11.59 -17.45 5.61
N SER A 68 10.49 -16.95 6.16
CA SER A 68 9.18 -16.75 5.49
C SER A 68 8.07 -16.24 6.41
N VAL A 69 8.28 -16.14 7.73
CA VAL A 69 7.33 -15.52 8.69
C VAL A 69 7.96 -14.31 9.42
N GLY A 70 9.02 -13.72 8.85
CA GLY A 70 9.81 -12.66 9.50
C GLY A 70 9.40 -11.22 9.13
N MET A 71 8.79 -11.00 7.97
CA MET A 71 8.54 -9.64 7.44
C MET A 71 7.48 -8.85 8.21
N GLN A 72 6.56 -9.52 8.91
CA GLN A 72 5.49 -8.82 9.63
C GLN A 72 5.97 -8.15 10.92
N HIS A 73 7.13 -8.59 11.46
CA HIS A 73 7.66 -8.09 12.73
C HIS A 73 8.82 -7.11 12.59
N THR A 74 9.37 -6.91 11.40
CA THR A 74 10.46 -5.95 11.16
C THR A 74 9.92 -4.54 10.92
N CYS A 75 10.66 -3.54 11.39
CA CYS A 75 10.33 -2.13 11.21
C CYS A 75 10.53 -1.73 9.74
N CYS A 76 9.51 -1.15 9.11
CA CYS A 76 9.57 -0.72 7.71
C CYS A 76 10.56 0.43 7.43
N VAL A 77 11.01 1.15 8.46
CA VAL A 77 11.93 2.30 8.32
C VAL A 77 13.38 1.83 8.22
N CYS A 78 13.83 1.01 9.17
CA CYS A 78 15.22 0.53 9.20
C CYS A 78 15.40 -0.87 8.63
N MET A 79 14.34 -1.66 8.47
CA MET A 79 14.34 -3.05 8.03
C MET A 79 15.26 -4.01 8.81
N VAL A 80 15.89 -3.55 9.90
CA VAL A 80 16.83 -4.30 10.73
C VAL A 80 16.21 -4.73 12.05
N ARG A 81 15.50 -3.81 12.73
CA ARG A 81 14.98 -4.02 14.10
C ARG A 81 13.51 -4.43 14.09
N HIS A 82 13.11 -5.15 15.13
CA HIS A 82 11.71 -5.48 15.36
C HIS A 82 10.89 -4.26 15.78
N ARG A 83 9.59 -4.30 15.46
CA ARG A 83 8.60 -3.32 15.93
C ARG A 83 8.47 -3.42 17.45
N GLY A 84 8.42 -2.29 18.14
CA GLY A 84 8.34 -2.23 19.61
C GLY A 84 7.75 -0.92 20.16
N ALA A 85 7.33 -0.01 19.29
CA ALA A 85 6.64 1.22 19.66
C ALA A 85 5.47 1.50 18.71
N ALA A 86 4.38 2.05 19.25
CA ALA A 86 3.19 2.47 18.51
C ALA A 86 2.97 3.99 18.65
N PHE A 87 2.49 4.64 17.60
CA PHE A 87 2.11 6.05 17.65
C PHE A 87 0.65 6.23 18.02
N ILE A 88 0.35 7.10 18.98
CA ILE A 88 -1.01 7.50 19.34
C ILE A 88 -1.33 8.81 18.59
N PRO A 89 -2.46 8.88 17.86
CA PRO A 89 -3.63 7.99 17.93
C PRO A 89 -3.72 6.89 16.86
N CYS A 90 -2.83 6.87 15.87
CA CYS A 90 -3.02 6.06 14.67
C CYS A 90 -2.68 4.56 14.82
N GLY A 91 -1.97 4.17 15.88
CA GLY A 91 -1.64 2.78 16.20
C GLY A 91 -0.56 2.14 15.33
N HIS A 92 0.04 2.85 14.37
CA HIS A 92 1.10 2.30 13.53
C HIS A 92 2.37 2.01 14.33
N THR A 93 3.04 0.91 13.99
CA THR A 93 4.15 0.35 14.78
C THR A 93 5.50 0.39 14.07
N PHE A 94 6.53 0.79 14.82
CA PHE A 94 7.93 0.90 14.38
C PHE A 94 8.88 0.38 15.46
N CYS A 95 10.18 0.26 15.16
CA CYS A 95 11.15 -0.03 16.23
C CYS A 95 11.33 1.20 17.12
N ARG A 96 11.73 0.98 18.39
CA ARG A 96 11.86 2.03 19.42
C ARG A 96 12.81 3.18 19.05
N VAL A 97 13.79 2.93 18.19
CA VAL A 97 14.75 3.95 17.78
C VAL A 97 14.20 4.79 16.62
N CYS A 98 13.64 4.14 15.59
CA CYS A 98 13.03 4.86 14.47
C CYS A 98 11.79 5.65 14.91
N SER A 99 11.03 5.17 15.90
CA SER A 99 9.88 5.91 16.44
C SER A 99 10.29 7.25 17.05
N ARG A 100 11.36 7.26 17.86
CA ARG A 100 11.92 8.48 18.48
C ARG A 100 12.49 9.44 17.43
N GLU A 101 13.18 8.90 16.43
CA GLU A 101 13.75 9.70 15.34
C GLU A 101 12.65 10.37 14.49
N LEU A 102 11.60 9.61 14.13
CA LEU A 102 10.45 10.13 13.38
C LEU A 102 9.71 11.23 14.14
N TRP A 103 9.55 11.08 15.46
CA TRP A 103 8.89 12.09 16.27
C TRP A 103 9.65 13.41 16.29
N VAL A 104 10.99 13.36 16.36
CA VAL A 104 11.84 14.56 16.40
C VAL A 104 12.02 15.20 15.02
N GLN A 105 12.18 14.39 13.95
CA GLN A 105 12.50 14.93 12.62
C GLN A 105 11.27 15.35 11.82
N ARG A 106 10.15 14.64 11.96
CA ARG A 106 8.95 14.84 11.13
C ARG A 106 7.72 15.20 11.96
N GLY A 107 7.49 14.46 13.04
CA GLY A 107 6.31 14.62 13.89
C GLY A 107 5.04 13.98 13.34
N ASP A 108 5.09 13.37 12.15
CA ASP A 108 4.00 12.62 11.53
C ASP A 108 4.35 11.15 11.25
N CYS A 109 3.30 10.31 11.24
CA CYS A 109 3.37 8.88 11.07
C CYS A 109 3.50 8.50 9.57
N PRO A 110 4.59 7.83 9.12
CA PRO A 110 4.84 7.62 7.68
C PRO A 110 3.72 6.89 6.89
N PRO A 111 3.04 5.85 7.42
CA PRO A 111 1.95 5.16 6.73
C PRO A 111 0.69 5.99 6.50
N CYS A 112 0.39 6.96 7.37
CA CYS A 112 -0.92 7.60 7.39
C CYS A 112 -0.89 9.12 7.55
N SER A 113 0.31 9.73 7.52
CA SER A 113 0.58 11.16 7.72
C SER A 113 -0.08 11.79 8.96
N GLY A 114 -0.45 10.97 9.95
CA GLY A 114 -1.10 11.42 11.18
C GLY A 114 -0.09 11.99 12.17
N ILE A 115 -0.46 13.06 12.89
CA ILE A 115 0.41 13.69 13.89
C ILE A 115 0.67 12.72 15.05
N ILE A 116 1.93 12.61 15.47
CA ILE A 116 2.36 11.80 16.59
C ILE A 116 2.14 12.62 17.88
N MET A 117 1.13 12.25 18.67
CA MET A 117 0.88 12.91 19.96
C MET A 117 1.67 12.25 21.09
N GLU A 118 1.72 10.90 21.09
CA GLU A 118 2.41 10.12 22.10
C GLU A 118 3.00 8.85 21.47
N ILE A 119 4.09 8.35 22.06
CA ILE A 119 4.69 7.07 21.70
C ILE A 119 4.46 6.09 22.85
N LEU A 120 3.83 4.96 22.55
CA LEU A 120 3.66 3.84 23.46
C LEU A 120 4.67 2.74 23.13
N ASP A 121 5.59 2.45 24.04
CA ASP A 121 6.50 1.30 23.93
C ASP A 121 5.71 0.02 24.28
N ILE A 122 5.57 -0.88 23.31
CA ILE A 122 4.70 -2.08 23.41
C ILE A 122 5.47 -3.39 23.63
N PHE A 123 6.78 -3.43 23.35
CA PHE A 123 7.67 -4.60 23.59
C PHE A 123 9.10 -4.15 23.77
#